data_AF-A0A947MXI5-F1
#
_entry.id   AF-A0A947MXI5-F1
#
_cell.length_a   1.000
_cell.length_b   1.000
_cell.length_c   1.000
_cell.angle_alpha   90.00
_cell.angle_beta   90.00
_cell.angle_gamma   90.00
#
_symmetry.space_group_name_H-M   'P 1'
#
loop_
_entity.id
_entity.type
_entity.pdbx_description
1 polymer ?
#
loop_
_entity_poly.entity_id
_entity_poly.type
_entity_poly.pdbx_seq_one_letter_code
_entity_poly.pdbx_strand_id
1 'polypeptide(L)'
;MSVATVTAVAVMVVMAGASTSAGATGQDHGHGHGHAHDHDHAHDGPGHAHGQAPKASPMAEAASAVGQPRGKTAAQRKAEIIQDPRRLDPGMMSRRADLLAQAEGELAQGNAQSAEKTLDRAAGMLHAADTEMGLVRAYMQAGDYRRALSFAAHTAGAHPEDISGLGLYAWLLHLGGQPAVARQLLDQTLAQVRPSQREAPSVRLLAEVSQRLQAQQLALDGTLLQPPMRLAPMPHGAVPTEQARVAGAAWLLPDGQHALLPLVAMPLDAPGTRLWLRNGLGRTVQATPEKAFPDIGLRLVHLREPLADPKDEAVAALWQVPPRDAFPGTPAVVMSHARSAQASAAWPLLSVGFLGAPVPAPAFAAAPVPAPATQPATQPAPQPMPQPVPVSWRRLGIPLPEGQGAGPVLDMSGRLLGLAVPVSDGAQLVVPISRLRQVVGERFGQVASEPTGQRQPVDQLYEGLLRATLQAIVAPPLN
;
A
#
# COMPACT_ATOMS: atom_id res chain seq x y z
N MET A 1 28.03 -41.07 21.51
CA MET A 1 26.60 -40.95 21.19
C MET A 1 26.06 -39.76 21.98
N SER A 2 25.85 -38.62 21.32
CA SER A 2 25.42 -37.38 21.96
C SER A 2 24.06 -37.00 21.39
N VAL A 3 23.06 -36.93 22.27
CA VAL A 3 21.68 -36.51 21.94
C VAL A 3 21.67 -34.99 22.02
N ALA A 4 21.61 -34.33 20.86
CA ALA A 4 21.40 -32.90 20.78
C ALA A 4 19.90 -32.61 20.91
N THR A 5 19.52 -32.06 22.06
CA THR A 5 18.21 -31.48 22.32
C THR A 5 18.02 -30.26 21.41
N VAL A 6 17.15 -30.37 20.40
CA VAL A 6 16.75 -29.24 19.56
C VAL A 6 15.65 -28.48 20.31
N THR A 7 16.02 -27.33 20.87
CA THR A 7 15.07 -26.38 21.43
C THR A 7 14.33 -25.70 20.27
N ALA A 8 13.09 -26.10 20.01
CA ALA A 8 12.18 -25.36 19.17
C ALA A 8 11.76 -24.08 19.91
N VAL A 9 12.43 -22.96 19.63
CA VAL A 9 11.96 -21.64 20.05
C VAL A 9 10.81 -21.27 19.11
N ALA A 10 9.58 -21.50 19.58
CA ALA A 10 8.41 -20.93 18.97
C ALA A 10 8.56 -19.40 18.97
N VAL A 11 8.58 -18.80 17.79
CA VAL A 11 8.44 -17.35 17.58
C VAL A 11 7.00 -16.98 17.97
N MET A 12 6.75 -16.88 19.27
CA MET A 12 5.48 -16.46 19.86
C MET A 12 5.62 -15.09 20.55
N VAL A 13 6.61 -14.30 20.12
CA VAL A 13 6.88 -12.95 20.64
C VAL A 13 6.97 -11.99 19.45
N VAL A 14 5.82 -11.40 19.10
CA VAL A 14 5.60 -10.06 18.50
C VAL A 14 4.07 -9.81 18.31
N MET A 15 3.19 -10.81 18.49
CA MET A 15 1.72 -10.61 18.37
C MET A 15 1.04 -9.88 19.55
N ALA A 16 1.77 -9.54 20.62
CA ALA A 16 1.23 -8.79 21.76
C ALA A 16 1.60 -7.29 21.65
N GLY A 17 0.95 -6.58 20.73
CA GLY A 17 1.16 -5.14 20.55
C GLY A 17 0.15 -4.41 19.68
N ALA A 18 -0.93 -5.08 19.25
CA ALA A 18 -2.04 -4.43 18.55
C ALA A 18 -3.12 -4.03 19.57
N SER A 19 -3.11 -2.74 19.94
CA SER A 19 -4.25 -1.92 20.40
C SER A 19 -5.36 -2.62 21.21
N THR A 20 -5.31 -2.50 22.54
CA THR A 20 -6.52 -2.55 23.37
C THR A 20 -7.21 -1.18 23.31
N SER A 21 -8.10 -0.98 22.35
CA SER A 21 -9.06 0.13 22.42
C SER A 21 -10.22 -0.27 23.34
N ALA A 22 -10.30 0.39 24.50
CA ALA A 22 -11.38 0.27 25.46
C ALA A 22 -12.74 0.58 24.80
N GLY A 23 -13.75 -0.20 25.18
CA GLY A 23 -15.11 -0.06 24.69
C GLY A 23 -15.75 1.27 25.11
N ALA A 24 -16.37 1.93 24.15
CA ALA A 24 -17.34 2.99 24.39
C ALA A 24 -18.73 2.44 24.04
N THR A 25 -19.58 2.35 25.05
CA THR A 25 -21.02 2.08 24.96
C THR A 25 -21.76 3.34 24.52
N GLY A 26 -22.66 3.20 23.55
CA GLY A 26 -23.63 4.22 23.13
C GLY A 26 -23.82 4.15 21.61
N GLN A 27 -25.01 4.28 21.03
CA GLN A 27 -26.35 4.46 21.55
C GLN A 27 -27.29 4.14 20.36
N ASP A 28 -28.36 3.44 20.65
CA ASP A 28 -29.32 2.85 19.72
C ASP A 28 -30.25 3.92 19.09
N HIS A 29 -30.33 3.96 17.76
CA HIS A 29 -31.38 4.66 17.01
C HIS A 29 -31.91 3.74 15.91
N GLY A 30 -33.14 3.27 16.13
CA GLY A 30 -33.84 2.37 15.25
C GLY A 30 -34.54 3.03 14.07
N HIS A 31 -34.64 2.25 13.00
CA HIS A 31 -35.76 2.15 12.06
C HIS A 31 -35.70 0.69 11.57
N GLY A 32 -36.70 -0.17 11.68
CA GLY A 32 -38.13 0.06 11.56
C GLY A 32 -38.63 -0.57 10.26
N HIS A 33 -38.55 -1.89 10.10
CA HIS A 33 -39.38 -2.65 9.16
C HIS A 33 -39.62 -4.07 9.69
N GLY A 34 -40.90 -4.35 9.95
CA GLY A 34 -41.36 -5.61 10.53
C GLY A 34 -41.43 -6.74 9.52
N HIS A 35 -41.11 -7.94 10.00
CA HIS A 35 -41.82 -9.14 9.62
C HIS A 35 -41.91 -10.04 10.86
N ALA A 36 -43.16 -10.31 11.23
CA ALA A 36 -43.54 -11.12 12.37
C ALA A 36 -43.20 -12.59 12.14
N HIS A 37 -42.53 -13.20 13.11
CA HIS A 37 -42.72 -14.61 13.43
C HIS A 37 -42.56 -14.78 14.95
N ASP A 38 -43.70 -15.05 15.58
CA ASP A 38 -43.84 -15.46 16.98
C ASP A 38 -43.05 -16.74 17.24
N HIS A 39 -42.22 -16.73 18.27
CA HIS A 39 -41.98 -17.90 19.10
C HIS A 39 -41.69 -17.47 20.54
N ASP A 40 -42.72 -17.63 21.37
CA ASP A 40 -42.67 -17.66 22.83
C ASP A 40 -41.65 -18.68 23.32
N HIS A 41 -40.74 -18.26 24.21
CA HIS A 41 -40.30 -19.09 25.34
C HIS A 41 -39.90 -18.20 26.52
N ALA A 42 -40.73 -18.27 27.56
CA ALA A 42 -40.50 -17.72 28.88
C ALA A 42 -39.48 -18.56 29.67
N HIS A 43 -38.59 -17.90 30.41
CA HIS A 43 -38.06 -18.42 31.66
C HIS A 43 -37.76 -17.27 32.63
N ASP A 44 -38.54 -17.25 33.72
CA ASP A 44 -38.29 -16.54 34.96
C ASP A 44 -37.07 -17.10 35.70
N GLY A 45 -36.36 -16.25 36.46
CA GLY A 45 -35.41 -16.70 37.48
C GLY A 45 -34.44 -15.63 38.00
N PRO A 46 -34.52 -15.19 39.27
CA PRO A 46 -33.87 -13.97 39.76
C PRO A 46 -32.56 -14.20 40.56
N GLY A 47 -31.83 -13.11 40.85
CA GLY A 47 -31.21 -12.93 42.17
C GLY A 47 -29.70 -12.63 42.25
N HIS A 48 -29.40 -11.38 42.59
CA HIS A 48 -28.45 -10.90 43.61
C HIS A 48 -26.95 -11.33 43.69
N ALA A 49 -26.12 -10.28 43.56
CA ALA A 49 -25.21 -9.72 44.59
C ALA A 49 -23.80 -10.30 44.87
N HIS A 50 -22.87 -9.34 44.93
CA HIS A 50 -21.67 -9.21 45.77
C HIS A 50 -20.54 -10.26 45.72
N GLY A 51 -19.39 -9.78 45.21
CA GLY A 51 -18.16 -9.63 46.01
C GLY A 51 -17.26 -10.85 46.14
N GLN A 52 -16.01 -10.74 45.68
CA GLN A 52 -14.80 -10.87 46.50
C GLN A 52 -13.55 -10.97 45.59
N ALA A 53 -12.51 -10.24 45.98
CA ALA A 53 -11.18 -10.35 45.42
C ALA A 53 -10.53 -11.69 45.82
N PRO A 54 -9.80 -12.38 44.92
CA PRO A 54 -9.05 -13.55 45.32
C PRO A 54 -7.69 -13.16 45.94
N LYS A 55 -7.49 -13.65 47.16
CA LYS A 55 -6.20 -13.74 47.85
C LYS A 55 -5.26 -14.67 47.10
N ALA A 56 -3.99 -14.30 47.06
CA ALA A 56 -2.88 -15.16 46.69
C ALA A 56 -2.67 -16.26 47.75
N SER A 57 -2.45 -17.49 47.31
CA SER A 57 -1.59 -18.44 48.02
C SER A 57 -0.86 -19.39 47.07
N PRO A 58 0.38 -19.78 47.40
CA PRO A 58 1.26 -20.59 46.57
C PRO A 58 1.27 -22.08 46.99
N MET A 59 1.31 -23.01 46.04
CA MET A 59 1.84 -24.38 46.17
C MET A 59 2.17 -24.84 44.73
N ALA A 60 3.43 -25.06 44.35
CA ALA A 60 4.35 -26.15 44.72
C ALA A 60 3.90 -27.54 44.23
N GLU A 61 4.66 -28.06 43.26
CA GLU A 61 5.01 -29.46 42.99
C GLU A 61 3.94 -30.55 43.10
N ALA A 62 3.53 -31.11 41.94
CA ALA A 62 3.46 -32.55 41.72
C ALA A 62 3.16 -32.89 40.25
N ALA A 63 3.68 -34.06 39.83
CA ALA A 63 3.32 -34.85 38.65
C ALA A 63 4.03 -34.54 37.31
N SER A 64 5.29 -34.97 37.24
CA SER A 64 5.80 -35.63 36.02
C SER A 64 5.02 -36.93 35.80
N ALA A 65 3.98 -36.88 34.97
CA ALA A 65 3.40 -38.05 34.34
C ALA A 65 3.88 -38.09 32.89
N VAL A 66 4.75 -39.06 32.58
CA VAL A 66 5.15 -39.42 31.22
C VAL A 66 3.90 -39.91 30.49
N GLY A 67 3.21 -38.99 29.82
CA GLY A 67 2.08 -39.30 28.97
C GLY A 67 2.56 -40.04 27.73
N GLN A 68 2.15 -41.29 27.57
CA GLN A 68 2.28 -42.01 26.30
C GLN A 68 1.61 -41.18 25.18
N PRO A 69 2.20 -41.14 23.97
CA PRO A 69 1.65 -40.36 22.87
C PRO A 69 0.27 -40.90 22.51
N ARG A 70 -0.79 -40.16 22.86
CA ARG A 70 -2.15 -40.44 22.39
C ARG A 70 -2.11 -40.41 20.87
N GLY A 71 -2.48 -41.52 20.24
CA GLY A 71 -2.49 -41.65 18.78
C GLY A 71 -3.28 -40.54 18.11
N LYS A 72 -2.82 -40.09 16.94
CA LYS A 72 -3.43 -38.99 16.19
C LYS A 72 -4.93 -39.26 15.96
N THR A 73 -5.78 -38.26 16.23
CA THR A 73 -7.22 -38.33 15.99
C THR A 73 -7.50 -38.49 14.49
N ALA A 74 -8.69 -38.99 14.12
CA ALA A 74 -9.08 -39.10 12.71
C ALA A 74 -9.05 -37.73 11.99
N ALA A 75 -9.36 -36.64 12.71
CA ALA A 75 -9.23 -35.27 12.20
C ALA A 75 -7.76 -34.88 11.95
N GLN A 76 -6.85 -35.23 12.86
CA GLN A 76 -5.40 -34.99 12.67
C GLN A 76 -4.84 -35.81 11.51
N ARG A 77 -5.26 -37.07 11.34
CA ARG A 77 -4.86 -37.90 10.18
C ARG A 77 -5.44 -37.37 8.87
N LYS A 78 -6.68 -36.87 8.88
CA LYS A 78 -7.28 -36.23 7.71
C LYS A 78 -6.56 -34.94 7.34
N ALA A 79 -6.19 -34.12 8.33
CA ALA A 79 -5.36 -32.92 8.13
C ALA A 79 -3.98 -33.28 7.57
N GLU A 80 -3.34 -34.34 8.07
CA GLU A 80 -2.03 -34.81 7.60
C GLU A 80 -2.09 -35.37 6.16
N ILE A 81 -3.19 -36.03 5.77
CA ILE A 81 -3.40 -36.49 4.38
C ILE A 81 -3.62 -35.31 3.42
N ILE A 82 -4.32 -34.26 3.86
CA ILE A 82 -4.57 -33.06 3.04
C ILE A 82 -3.28 -32.28 2.78
N GLN A 83 -2.26 -32.43 3.63
CA GLN A 83 -0.99 -31.68 3.55
C GLN A 83 0.12 -32.39 2.75
N ASP A 84 -0.02 -33.67 2.36
CA ASP A 84 1.01 -34.39 1.59
C ASP A 84 0.64 -34.43 0.09
N PRO A 85 1.19 -33.54 -0.75
CA PRO A 85 0.85 -33.45 -2.17
C PRO A 85 1.19 -34.74 -2.94
N ARG A 86 2.07 -35.59 -2.42
CA ARG A 86 2.44 -36.88 -3.05
C ARG A 86 1.33 -37.92 -2.97
N ARG A 87 0.34 -37.72 -2.10
CA ARG A 87 -0.81 -38.61 -1.93
C ARG A 87 -2.02 -38.17 -2.75
N LEU A 88 -1.95 -37.02 -3.39
CA LEU A 88 -3.05 -36.52 -4.21
C LEU A 88 -3.07 -37.21 -5.56
N ASP A 89 -4.29 -37.46 -6.05
CA ASP A 89 -4.54 -37.94 -7.39
C ASP A 89 -3.92 -36.98 -8.43
N PRO A 90 -3.15 -37.48 -9.43
CA PRO A 90 -2.56 -36.64 -10.47
C PRO A 90 -3.58 -35.76 -11.20
N GLY A 91 -4.82 -36.25 -11.38
CA GLY A 91 -5.91 -35.47 -11.97
C GLY A 91 -6.29 -34.25 -11.13
N MET A 92 -6.34 -34.40 -9.80
CA MET A 92 -6.54 -33.25 -8.90
C MET A 92 -5.40 -32.24 -8.98
N MET A 93 -4.15 -32.69 -9.05
CA MET A 93 -3.00 -31.77 -9.15
C MET A 93 -3.02 -30.98 -10.47
N SER A 94 -3.36 -31.62 -11.59
CA SER A 94 -3.54 -30.95 -12.88
C SER A 94 -4.64 -29.89 -12.80
N ARG A 95 -5.82 -30.26 -12.29
CA ARG A 95 -6.95 -29.33 -12.18
C ARG A 95 -6.65 -28.14 -11.26
N ARG A 96 -5.88 -28.36 -10.19
CA ARG A 96 -5.42 -27.27 -9.32
C ARG A 96 -4.48 -26.33 -10.07
N ALA A 97 -3.53 -26.85 -10.84
CA ALA A 97 -2.64 -26.04 -11.65
C ALA A 97 -3.40 -25.18 -12.66
N ASP A 98 -4.45 -25.74 -13.28
CA ASP A 98 -5.34 -25.01 -14.19
C ASP A 98 -6.06 -23.85 -13.48
N LEU A 99 -6.54 -24.07 -12.25
CA LEU A 99 -7.16 -23.01 -11.44
C LEU A 99 -6.16 -21.91 -11.08
N LEU A 100 -4.92 -22.25 -10.73
CA LEU A 100 -3.88 -21.25 -10.46
C LEU A 100 -3.58 -20.42 -11.72
N ALA A 101 -3.43 -21.07 -12.88
CA ALA A 101 -3.22 -20.37 -14.14
C ALA A 101 -4.42 -19.48 -14.53
N GLN A 102 -5.65 -19.97 -14.30
CA GLN A 102 -6.86 -19.18 -14.49
C GLN A 102 -6.87 -17.93 -13.61
N ALA A 103 -6.56 -18.07 -12.33
CA ALA A 103 -6.55 -16.93 -11.39
C ALA A 103 -5.51 -15.87 -11.78
N GLU A 104 -4.31 -16.28 -12.20
CA GLU A 104 -3.30 -15.34 -12.71
C GLU A 104 -3.78 -14.62 -13.99
N GLY A 105 -4.50 -15.32 -14.87
CA GLY A 105 -5.17 -14.71 -16.02
C GLY A 105 -6.26 -13.70 -15.63
N GLU A 106 -7.06 -14.01 -14.61
CA GLU A 106 -8.07 -13.11 -14.05
C GLU A 106 -7.43 -11.85 -13.44
N LEU A 107 -6.31 -11.99 -12.71
CA LEU A 107 -5.53 -10.84 -12.22
C LEU A 107 -4.98 -10.00 -13.37
N ALA A 108 -4.42 -10.61 -14.41
CA ALA A 108 -3.92 -9.89 -15.59
C ALA A 108 -5.02 -9.12 -16.36
N GLN A 109 -6.28 -9.49 -16.17
CA GLN A 109 -7.45 -8.77 -16.73
C GLN A 109 -8.01 -7.70 -15.78
N GLY A 110 -7.46 -7.57 -14.57
CA GLY A 110 -8.00 -6.68 -13.54
C GLY A 110 -9.18 -7.26 -12.75
N ASN A 111 -9.51 -8.53 -12.92
CA ASN A 111 -10.66 -9.19 -12.30
C ASN A 111 -10.28 -9.82 -10.93
N ALA A 112 -9.82 -9.00 -9.99
CA ALA A 112 -9.30 -9.46 -8.70
C ALA A 112 -10.30 -10.31 -7.88
N GLN A 113 -11.58 -9.96 -7.88
CA GLN A 113 -12.62 -10.72 -7.19
C GLN A 113 -12.87 -12.11 -7.80
N SER A 114 -12.75 -12.24 -9.13
CA SER A 114 -12.86 -13.54 -9.80
C SER A 114 -11.64 -14.40 -9.45
N ALA A 115 -10.44 -13.79 -9.47
CA ALA A 115 -9.21 -14.46 -9.08
C ALA A 115 -9.28 -15.00 -7.65
N GLU A 116 -9.78 -14.22 -6.68
CA GLU A 116 -10.03 -14.67 -5.29
C GLU A 116 -10.88 -15.94 -5.27
N LYS A 117 -12.05 -15.93 -5.92
CA LYS A 117 -12.95 -17.11 -5.98
C LYS A 117 -12.29 -18.32 -6.65
N THR A 118 -11.46 -18.09 -7.66
CA THR A 118 -10.72 -19.17 -8.33
C THR A 118 -9.63 -19.76 -7.42
N LEU A 119 -8.92 -18.92 -6.68
CA LEU A 119 -7.91 -19.32 -5.70
C LEU A 119 -8.53 -20.04 -4.49
N ASP A 120 -9.69 -19.62 -4.01
CA ASP A 120 -10.42 -20.33 -2.95
C ASP A 120 -10.80 -21.75 -3.37
N ARG A 121 -11.21 -21.94 -4.64
CA ARG A 121 -11.45 -23.27 -5.20
C ARG A 121 -10.17 -24.11 -5.24
N ALA A 122 -9.04 -23.52 -5.62
CA ALA A 122 -7.74 -24.20 -5.60
C ALA A 122 -7.30 -24.56 -4.17
N ALA A 123 -7.54 -23.68 -3.19
CA ALA A 123 -7.22 -23.88 -1.78
C ALA A 123 -8.07 -25.02 -1.18
N GLY A 124 -9.33 -25.13 -1.60
CA GLY A 124 -10.20 -26.25 -1.25
C GLY A 124 -9.73 -27.62 -1.77
N MET A 125 -8.86 -27.65 -2.78
CA MET A 125 -8.26 -28.89 -3.31
C MET A 125 -6.97 -29.26 -2.57
N LEU A 126 -6.10 -28.29 -2.31
CA LEU A 126 -4.86 -28.46 -1.55
C LEU A 126 -4.52 -27.13 -0.86
N HIS A 127 -4.40 -27.18 0.46
CA HIS A 127 -3.93 -26.07 1.29
C HIS A 127 -2.40 -25.96 1.17
N ALA A 128 -1.93 -25.05 0.31
CA ALA A 128 -0.51 -24.86 0.02
C ALA A 128 -0.17 -23.38 -0.19
N ALA A 129 1.08 -23.03 0.13
CA ALA A 129 1.59 -21.67 0.18
C ALA A 129 1.45 -20.88 -1.14
N ASP A 130 1.65 -21.52 -2.30
CA ASP A 130 1.48 -20.90 -3.62
C ASP A 130 0.05 -20.41 -3.89
N THR A 131 -0.97 -21.14 -3.44
CA THR A 131 -2.36 -20.68 -3.52
C THR A 131 -2.62 -19.50 -2.60
N GLU A 132 -2.10 -19.57 -1.38
CA GLU A 132 -2.29 -18.48 -0.42
C GLU A 132 -1.56 -17.20 -0.83
N MET A 133 -0.34 -17.29 -1.36
CA MET A 133 0.35 -16.15 -1.95
C MET A 133 -0.44 -15.57 -3.15
N GLY A 134 -1.13 -16.42 -3.91
CA GLY A 134 -2.11 -15.98 -4.91
C GLY A 134 -3.25 -15.17 -4.30
N LEU A 135 -3.84 -15.63 -3.18
CA LEU A 135 -4.91 -14.90 -2.47
C LEU A 135 -4.41 -13.55 -1.95
N VAL A 136 -3.20 -13.49 -1.38
CA VAL A 136 -2.57 -12.22 -0.97
C VAL A 136 -2.49 -11.24 -2.15
N ARG A 137 -2.07 -11.70 -3.34
CA ARG A 137 -2.03 -10.84 -4.54
C ARG A 137 -3.41 -10.39 -4.99
N ALA A 138 -4.41 -11.27 -4.94
CA ALA A 138 -5.79 -10.91 -5.27
C ALA A 138 -6.31 -9.80 -4.33
N TYR A 139 -6.08 -9.92 -3.01
CA TYR A 139 -6.43 -8.88 -2.04
C TYR A 139 -5.68 -7.57 -2.29
N MET A 140 -4.37 -7.62 -2.55
CA MET A 140 -3.59 -6.42 -2.90
C MET A 140 -4.14 -5.72 -4.14
N GLN A 141 -4.51 -6.48 -5.17
CA GLN A 141 -5.02 -5.93 -6.43
C GLN A 141 -6.49 -5.47 -6.33
N ALA A 142 -7.27 -5.99 -5.38
CA ALA A 142 -8.57 -5.46 -5.00
C ALA A 142 -8.48 -4.17 -4.17
N GLY A 143 -7.30 -3.87 -3.62
CA GLY A 143 -7.07 -2.74 -2.72
C GLY A 143 -7.46 -3.03 -1.27
N ASP A 144 -7.43 -4.31 -0.87
CA ASP A 144 -7.70 -4.79 0.50
C ASP A 144 -6.38 -5.07 1.24
N TYR A 145 -5.54 -4.05 1.38
CA TYR A 145 -4.18 -4.18 1.93
C TYR A 145 -4.14 -4.83 3.32
N ARG A 146 -5.06 -4.47 4.22
CA ARG A 146 -5.06 -5.03 5.58
C ARG A 146 -5.37 -6.52 5.59
N ARG A 147 -6.30 -6.95 4.73
CA ARG A 147 -6.62 -8.37 4.51
C ARG A 147 -5.41 -9.09 3.92
N ALA A 148 -4.77 -8.49 2.91
CA ALA A 148 -3.56 -9.03 2.31
C ALA A 148 -2.42 -9.19 3.32
N LEU A 149 -2.17 -8.19 4.16
CA LEU A 149 -1.11 -8.21 5.18
C LEU A 149 -1.36 -9.28 6.24
N SER A 150 -2.60 -9.38 6.75
CA SER A 150 -2.98 -10.40 7.72
C SER A 150 -2.84 -11.82 7.13
N PHE A 151 -3.27 -12.00 5.88
CA PHE A 151 -3.18 -13.30 5.20
C PHE A 151 -1.73 -13.66 4.86
N ALA A 152 -0.89 -12.70 4.46
CA ALA A 152 0.54 -12.92 4.26
C ALA A 152 1.26 -13.35 5.55
N ALA A 153 0.90 -12.75 6.69
CA ALA A 153 1.41 -13.17 7.99
C ALA A 153 0.99 -14.62 8.33
N HIS A 154 -0.26 -14.98 8.01
CA HIS A 154 -0.75 -16.35 8.15
C HIS A 154 0.06 -17.32 7.28
N THR A 155 0.22 -17.04 5.99
CA THR A 155 0.98 -17.88 5.06
C THR A 155 2.42 -18.07 5.52
N ALA A 156 3.08 -17.00 5.98
CA ALA A 156 4.44 -17.06 6.51
C ALA A 156 4.55 -17.94 7.77
N GLY A 157 3.51 -18.02 8.60
CA GLY A 157 3.49 -18.83 9.82
C GLY A 157 3.01 -20.27 9.63
N ALA A 158 2.09 -20.49 8.69
CA ALA A 158 1.45 -21.79 8.45
C ALA A 158 2.31 -22.73 7.58
N HIS A 159 3.15 -22.18 6.70
CA HIS A 159 3.97 -22.92 5.74
C HIS A 159 5.48 -22.64 5.94
N PRO A 160 6.08 -22.98 7.10
CA PRO A 160 7.48 -22.66 7.41
C PRO A 160 8.50 -23.33 6.46
N GLU A 161 8.10 -24.39 5.76
CA GLU A 161 8.89 -25.05 4.71
C GLU A 161 8.94 -24.26 3.40
N ASP A 162 7.99 -23.36 3.16
CA ASP A 162 7.97 -22.45 2.02
C ASP A 162 8.18 -20.99 2.46
N ILE A 163 9.45 -20.64 2.58
CA ILE A 163 9.90 -19.30 2.97
C ILE A 163 9.55 -18.19 1.97
N SER A 164 9.00 -18.50 0.78
CA SER A 164 8.53 -17.46 -0.15
C SER A 164 7.34 -16.68 0.42
N GLY A 165 6.48 -17.31 1.22
CA GLY A 165 5.40 -16.62 1.92
C GLY A 165 5.93 -15.55 2.90
N LEU A 166 7.03 -15.85 3.58
CA LEU A 166 7.71 -14.90 4.47
C LEU A 166 8.34 -13.73 3.70
N GLY A 167 8.91 -14.00 2.53
CA GLY A 167 9.43 -12.95 1.63
C GLY A 167 8.33 -11.97 1.20
N LEU A 168 7.16 -12.48 0.81
CA LEU A 168 6.00 -11.66 0.48
C LEU A 168 5.50 -10.85 1.69
N TYR A 169 5.40 -11.44 2.87
CA TYR A 169 5.00 -10.74 4.09
C TYR A 169 5.97 -9.61 4.46
N ALA A 170 7.28 -9.88 4.44
CA ALA A 170 8.30 -8.86 4.69
C ALA A 170 8.22 -7.71 3.67
N TRP A 171 7.95 -8.01 2.40
CA TRP A 171 7.75 -6.99 1.37
C TRP A 171 6.54 -6.10 1.68
N LEU A 172 5.39 -6.68 2.04
CA LEU A 172 4.20 -5.91 2.38
C LEU A 172 4.39 -5.04 3.64
N LEU A 173 5.11 -5.54 4.66
CA LEU A 173 5.49 -4.74 5.82
C LEU A 173 6.35 -3.53 5.43
N HIS A 174 7.31 -3.73 4.52
CA HIS A 174 8.16 -2.65 4.03
C HIS A 174 7.34 -1.58 3.31
N LEU A 175 6.46 -2.01 2.39
CA LEU A 175 5.58 -1.09 1.65
C LEU A 175 4.66 -0.28 2.57
N GLY A 176 4.13 -0.89 3.64
CA GLY A 176 3.27 -0.24 4.64
C GLY A 176 4.00 0.60 5.68
N GLY A 177 5.28 0.94 5.46
CA GLY A 177 6.03 1.83 6.35
C GLY A 177 6.64 1.15 7.58
N GLN A 178 6.82 -0.18 7.56
CA GLN A 178 7.48 -0.95 8.63
C GLN A 178 8.83 -1.58 8.18
N PRO A 179 9.78 -0.78 7.62
CA PRO A 179 10.99 -1.32 7.00
C PRO A 179 11.94 -2.00 8.00
N ALA A 180 11.96 -1.56 9.26
CA ALA A 180 12.79 -2.17 10.29
C ALA A 180 12.33 -3.60 10.63
N VAL A 181 11.01 -3.78 10.81
CA VAL A 181 10.40 -5.09 11.09
C VAL A 181 10.61 -6.04 9.92
N ALA A 182 10.38 -5.55 8.69
CA ALA A 182 10.61 -6.32 7.46
C ALA A 182 12.05 -6.87 7.37
N ARG A 183 13.07 -6.01 7.59
CA ARG A 183 14.48 -6.44 7.55
C ARG A 183 14.82 -7.41 8.66
N GLN A 184 14.39 -7.13 9.89
CA GLN A 184 14.62 -8.02 11.01
C GLN A 184 14.06 -9.42 10.75
N LEU A 185 12.84 -9.52 10.19
CA LEU A 185 12.21 -10.79 9.85
C LEU A 185 13.03 -11.57 8.80
N LEU A 186 13.50 -10.89 7.76
CA LEU A 186 14.34 -11.49 6.70
C LEU A 186 15.69 -11.97 7.25
N ASP A 187 16.37 -11.14 8.03
CA ASP A 187 17.68 -11.45 8.60
C ASP A 187 17.59 -12.66 9.55
N GLN A 188 16.57 -12.69 10.42
CA GLN A 188 16.32 -13.82 11.32
C GLN A 188 16.04 -15.12 10.56
N THR A 189 15.27 -15.04 9.48
CA THR A 189 14.93 -16.22 8.66
C THR A 189 16.15 -16.74 7.91
N LEU A 190 16.89 -15.85 7.25
CA LEU A 190 18.11 -16.21 6.51
C LEU A 190 19.19 -16.78 7.44
N ALA A 191 19.29 -16.31 8.69
CA ALA A 191 20.20 -16.88 9.68
C ALA A 191 19.87 -18.34 10.08
N GLN A 192 18.61 -18.77 9.91
CA GLN A 192 18.16 -20.13 10.23
C GLN A 192 18.28 -21.10 9.03
N VAL A 193 18.56 -20.59 7.82
CA VAL A 193 18.70 -21.42 6.62
C VAL A 193 19.93 -22.32 6.74
N ARG A 194 19.70 -23.64 6.66
CA ARG A 194 20.79 -24.63 6.71
C ARG A 194 21.66 -24.55 5.44
N PRO A 195 22.96 -24.87 5.51
CA PRO A 195 23.84 -24.87 4.34
C PRO A 195 23.31 -25.65 3.13
N SER A 196 22.66 -26.81 3.38
CA SER A 196 22.06 -27.64 2.31
C SER A 196 20.85 -27.02 1.62
N GLN A 197 20.23 -26.00 2.23
CA GLN A 197 19.04 -25.33 1.68
C GLN A 197 19.40 -24.06 0.90
N ARG A 198 20.64 -23.57 0.97
CA ARG A 198 21.04 -22.26 0.39
C ARG A 198 20.79 -22.15 -1.10
N GLU A 199 20.88 -23.27 -1.81
CA GLU A 199 20.67 -23.33 -3.26
C GLU A 199 19.20 -23.51 -3.65
N ALA A 200 18.28 -23.68 -2.69
CA ALA A 200 16.86 -23.79 -2.98
C ALA A 200 16.36 -22.49 -3.63
N PRO A 201 15.53 -22.56 -4.70
CA PRO A 201 14.99 -21.39 -5.37
C PRO A 201 14.32 -20.38 -4.43
N SER A 202 13.55 -20.86 -3.44
CA SER A 202 12.88 -20.00 -2.44
C SER A 202 13.86 -19.25 -1.55
N VAL A 203 15.03 -19.83 -1.20
CA VAL A 203 16.06 -19.15 -0.43
C VAL A 203 16.73 -18.06 -1.26
N ARG A 204 17.02 -18.33 -2.54
CA ARG A 204 17.59 -17.32 -3.44
C ARG A 204 16.64 -16.14 -3.62
N LEU A 205 15.35 -16.40 -3.80
CA LEU A 205 14.31 -15.37 -3.84
C LEU A 205 14.27 -14.56 -2.55
N LEU A 206 14.30 -15.21 -1.38
CA LEU A 206 14.30 -14.52 -0.08
C LEU A 206 15.55 -13.64 0.10
N ALA A 207 16.72 -14.13 -0.30
CA ALA A 207 17.96 -13.37 -0.29
C ALA A 207 17.91 -12.16 -1.23
N GLU A 208 17.33 -12.31 -2.42
CA GLU A 208 17.10 -11.21 -3.36
C GLU A 208 16.20 -10.13 -2.76
N VAL A 209 15.10 -10.52 -2.10
CA VAL A 209 14.21 -9.58 -1.39
C VAL A 209 14.98 -8.83 -0.29
N SER A 210 15.76 -9.55 0.52
CA SER A 210 16.58 -8.92 1.57
C SER A 210 17.57 -7.90 0.99
N GLN A 211 18.30 -8.28 -0.07
CA GLN A 211 19.24 -7.39 -0.74
C GLN A 211 18.54 -6.13 -1.28
N ARG A 212 17.38 -6.27 -1.93
CA ARG A 212 16.60 -5.15 -2.46
C ARG A 212 16.16 -4.19 -1.35
N LEU A 213 15.64 -4.71 -0.24
CA LEU A 213 15.20 -3.90 0.91
C LEU A 213 16.36 -3.21 1.63
N GLN A 214 17.52 -3.86 1.73
CA GLN A 214 18.72 -3.25 2.29
C GLN A 214 19.25 -2.11 1.40
N ALA A 215 19.25 -2.32 0.08
CA ALA A 215 19.65 -1.31 -0.91
C ALA A 215 18.57 -0.24 -1.17
N GLN A 216 17.39 -0.36 -0.54
CA GLN A 216 16.22 0.48 -0.79
C GLN A 216 15.79 0.52 -2.27
N GLN A 217 16.06 -0.55 -3.01
CA GLN A 217 15.75 -0.69 -4.43
C GLN A 217 14.37 -1.31 -4.61
N LEU A 218 13.35 -0.48 -4.79
CA LEU A 218 11.97 -0.93 -4.98
C LEU A 218 11.58 -1.17 -6.44
N ALA A 219 12.46 -0.84 -7.39
CA ALA A 219 12.27 -1.25 -8.77
C ALA A 219 12.45 -2.77 -8.85
N LEU A 220 11.38 -3.46 -9.25
CA LEU A 220 11.34 -4.91 -9.40
C LEU A 220 11.59 -5.32 -10.85
N ASP A 221 12.27 -6.44 -11.03
CA ASP A 221 12.55 -7.08 -12.30
C ASP A 221 12.56 -8.62 -12.13
N GLY A 222 12.77 -9.32 -13.24
CA GLY A 222 13.08 -10.76 -13.25
C GLY A 222 12.08 -11.63 -12.48
N THR A 223 12.63 -12.46 -11.59
CA THR A 223 11.90 -13.49 -10.83
C THR A 223 10.95 -12.92 -9.78
N LEU A 224 11.21 -11.71 -9.25
CA LEU A 224 10.32 -11.05 -8.30
C LEU A 224 9.02 -10.56 -8.94
N LEU A 225 8.96 -10.55 -10.28
CA LEU A 225 7.74 -10.28 -11.06
C LEU A 225 7.01 -11.56 -11.49
N GLN A 226 7.42 -12.75 -11.02
CA GLN A 226 6.80 -14.02 -11.41
C GLN A 226 6.07 -14.69 -10.24
N PRO A 227 4.95 -15.39 -10.49
CA PRO A 227 4.35 -16.26 -9.48
C PRO A 227 5.34 -17.40 -9.10
N PRO A 228 5.22 -17.97 -7.89
CA PRO A 228 4.13 -17.77 -6.94
C PRO A 228 4.37 -16.65 -5.92
N MET A 229 5.49 -15.92 -5.94
CA MET A 229 5.75 -14.86 -4.96
C MET A 229 5.36 -13.45 -5.46
N ARG A 230 5.48 -13.18 -6.77
CA ARG A 230 5.27 -11.89 -7.46
C ARG A 230 4.97 -10.69 -6.53
N LEU A 231 5.93 -9.78 -6.40
CA LEU A 231 5.93 -8.65 -5.47
C LEU A 231 5.35 -7.34 -6.05
N ALA A 232 4.52 -7.45 -7.07
CA ALA A 232 3.93 -6.33 -7.81
C ALA A 232 2.52 -6.69 -8.31
N PRO A 233 1.63 -5.69 -8.55
CA PRO A 233 0.33 -5.98 -9.15
C PRO A 233 0.49 -6.49 -10.59
N MET A 234 -0.50 -7.24 -11.09
CA MET A 234 -0.57 -7.56 -12.52
C MET A 234 -1.06 -6.32 -13.28
N PRO A 235 -0.25 -5.75 -14.21
CA PRO A 235 -0.69 -4.58 -14.96
C PRO A 235 -1.83 -4.95 -15.90
N HIS A 236 -2.84 -4.09 -16.00
CA HIS A 236 -3.96 -4.23 -16.94
C HIS A 236 -4.39 -2.86 -17.49
N GLY A 237 -5.23 -2.86 -18.53
CA GLY A 237 -5.66 -1.64 -19.23
C GLY A 237 -4.69 -1.25 -20.36
N ALA A 238 -4.38 0.05 -20.47
CA ALA A 238 -3.48 0.56 -21.49
C ALA A 238 -2.06 -0.01 -21.31
N VAL A 239 -1.44 -0.46 -22.41
CA VAL A 239 -0.09 -1.06 -22.38
C VAL A 239 0.94 0.01 -22.73
N PRO A 240 1.87 0.36 -21.82
CA PRO A 240 3.02 1.20 -22.15
C PRO A 240 3.93 0.49 -23.16
N THR A 241 4.64 1.25 -23.99
CA THR A 241 5.62 0.67 -24.92
C THR A 241 6.85 0.13 -24.20
N GLU A 242 7.64 -0.72 -24.85
CA GLU A 242 8.89 -1.28 -24.29
C GLU A 242 9.92 -0.20 -23.90
N GLN A 243 9.94 0.92 -24.61
CA GLN A 243 10.81 2.07 -24.30
C GLN A 243 10.29 2.92 -23.12
N ALA A 244 9.14 2.56 -22.55
CA ALA A 244 8.55 3.33 -21.47
C ALA A 244 9.29 3.07 -20.15
N ARG A 245 9.42 4.14 -19.36
CA ARG A 245 10.10 4.14 -18.06
C ARG A 245 9.23 4.79 -16.99
N VAL A 246 9.49 4.47 -15.73
CA VAL A 246 8.80 5.07 -14.58
C VAL A 246 9.50 6.38 -14.20
N ALA A 247 8.79 7.49 -14.33
CA ALA A 247 9.27 8.84 -14.05
C ALA A 247 9.14 9.23 -12.56
N GLY A 248 8.18 8.65 -11.84
CA GLY A 248 7.95 8.92 -10.42
C GLY A 248 6.50 8.68 -10.01
N ALA A 249 6.09 9.36 -8.94
CA ALA A 249 4.71 9.35 -8.45
C ALA A 249 3.89 10.53 -9.00
N ALA A 250 2.57 10.34 -9.03
CA ALA A 250 1.56 11.34 -9.32
C ALA A 250 0.36 11.15 -8.37
N TRP A 251 -0.51 12.17 -8.30
CA TRP A 251 -1.68 12.20 -7.43
C TRP A 251 -2.97 12.30 -8.23
N LEU A 252 -3.90 11.37 -8.03
CA LEU A 252 -5.23 11.39 -8.64
C LEU A 252 -6.14 12.42 -7.95
N LEU A 253 -6.75 13.31 -8.74
CA LEU A 253 -7.70 14.29 -8.25
C LEU A 253 -9.10 13.67 -8.00
N PRO A 254 -9.94 14.31 -7.17
CA PRO A 254 -11.29 13.87 -6.81
C PRO A 254 -12.22 13.49 -7.97
N ASP A 255 -12.06 14.10 -9.13
CA ASP A 255 -12.88 13.78 -10.31
C ASP A 255 -12.51 12.44 -10.96
N GLY A 256 -11.41 11.81 -10.54
CA GLY A 256 -10.89 10.57 -11.10
C GLY A 256 -10.35 10.69 -12.53
N GLN A 257 -10.46 11.86 -13.15
CA GLN A 257 -10.13 12.16 -14.55
C GLN A 257 -8.91 13.06 -14.70
N HIS A 258 -8.42 13.65 -13.61
CA HIS A 258 -7.21 14.45 -13.62
C HIS A 258 -6.18 13.96 -12.61
N ALA A 259 -4.91 14.23 -12.88
CA ALA A 259 -3.83 13.97 -11.96
C ALA A 259 -2.78 15.09 -11.95
N LEU A 260 -2.07 15.20 -10.83
CA LEU A 260 -0.94 16.10 -10.66
C LEU A 260 0.37 15.31 -10.58
N LEU A 261 1.38 15.80 -11.28
CA LEU A 261 2.71 15.18 -11.37
C LEU A 261 3.81 16.25 -11.22
N PRO A 262 4.98 15.91 -10.66
CA PRO A 262 6.14 16.81 -10.66
C PRO A 262 6.66 17.10 -12.07
N LEU A 263 6.91 18.37 -12.39
CA LEU A 263 7.47 18.80 -13.68
C LEU A 263 8.85 18.17 -13.94
N VAL A 264 9.70 18.12 -12.91
CA VAL A 264 11.07 17.55 -13.01
C VAL A 264 11.08 16.06 -13.34
N ALA A 265 9.96 15.36 -13.16
CA ALA A 265 9.87 13.96 -13.53
C ALA A 265 9.83 13.78 -15.05
N MET A 266 9.49 14.83 -15.83
CA MET A 266 9.09 14.64 -17.22
C MET A 266 9.41 15.84 -18.14
N PRO A 267 10.28 15.66 -19.17
CA PRO A 267 10.37 16.60 -20.29
C PRO A 267 9.22 16.34 -21.29
N LEU A 268 7.97 16.49 -20.85
CA LEU A 268 6.77 16.30 -21.69
C LEU A 268 6.63 17.34 -22.81
N ASP A 269 7.51 18.33 -22.86
CA ASP A 269 7.47 19.40 -23.84
C ASP A 269 8.05 18.98 -25.19
N ALA A 270 8.71 17.82 -25.26
CA ALA A 270 9.09 17.21 -26.53
C ALA A 270 7.84 16.70 -27.27
N PRO A 271 7.54 17.20 -28.49
CA PRO A 271 6.40 16.75 -29.28
C PRO A 271 6.41 15.23 -29.46
N GLY A 272 5.25 14.58 -29.27
CA GLY A 272 5.11 13.13 -29.42
C GLY A 272 5.45 12.30 -28.17
N THR A 273 5.85 12.93 -27.06
CA THR A 273 6.02 12.22 -25.79
C THR A 273 4.70 11.61 -25.35
N ARG A 274 4.72 10.32 -24.96
CA ARG A 274 3.53 9.59 -24.50
C ARG A 274 3.58 9.42 -22.98
N LEU A 275 2.40 9.50 -22.37
CA LEU A 275 2.21 9.41 -20.94
C LEU A 275 1.14 8.37 -20.60
N TRP A 276 1.45 7.54 -19.61
CA TRP A 276 0.51 6.63 -18.97
C TRP A 276 0.57 6.82 -17.45
N LEU A 277 -0.57 6.67 -16.79
CA LEU A 277 -0.67 6.64 -15.34
C LEU A 277 -1.19 5.28 -14.91
N ARG A 278 -0.58 4.71 -13.86
CA ARG A 278 -0.98 3.42 -13.29
C ARG A 278 -1.24 3.55 -11.79
N ASN A 279 -2.38 3.10 -11.28
CA ASN A 279 -2.61 3.09 -9.84
C ASN A 279 -1.93 1.90 -9.13
N GLY A 280 -1.96 1.86 -7.81
CA GLY A 280 -1.43 0.74 -7.01
C GLY A 280 -2.14 -0.60 -7.26
N LEU A 281 -3.29 -0.61 -7.93
CA LEU A 281 -4.03 -1.82 -8.30
C LEU A 281 -3.61 -2.37 -9.68
N GLY A 282 -2.63 -1.75 -10.34
CA GLY A 282 -2.14 -2.19 -11.66
C GLY A 282 -2.96 -1.68 -12.85
N ARG A 283 -4.06 -0.94 -12.63
CA ARG A 283 -4.86 -0.35 -13.72
C ARG A 283 -4.08 0.77 -14.37
N THR A 284 -3.86 0.68 -15.67
CA THR A 284 -3.07 1.64 -16.45
C THR A 284 -3.97 2.35 -17.47
N VAL A 285 -3.85 3.67 -17.58
CA VAL A 285 -4.55 4.47 -18.59
C VAL A 285 -3.59 5.46 -19.26
N GLN A 286 -3.90 5.86 -20.50
CA GLN A 286 -3.20 6.95 -21.17
C GLN A 286 -3.61 8.29 -20.55
N ALA A 287 -2.70 9.26 -20.54
CA ALA A 287 -2.99 10.62 -20.12
C ALA A 287 -2.31 11.65 -21.03
N THR A 288 -2.87 12.85 -21.07
CA THR A 288 -2.40 13.97 -21.89
C THR A 288 -2.09 15.18 -21.01
N PRO A 289 -0.97 15.89 -21.23
CA PRO A 289 -0.71 17.18 -20.58
C PRO A 289 -1.85 18.17 -20.83
N GLU A 290 -2.32 18.82 -19.77
CA GLU A 290 -3.34 19.89 -19.88
C GLU A 290 -2.74 21.24 -19.53
N LYS A 291 -2.12 21.35 -18.34
CA LYS A 291 -1.62 22.64 -17.84
C LYS A 291 -0.36 22.47 -17.01
N ALA A 292 0.64 23.33 -17.22
CA ALA A 292 1.83 23.39 -16.38
C ALA A 292 1.70 24.51 -15.33
N PHE A 293 2.26 24.25 -14.15
CA PHE A 293 2.40 25.20 -13.04
C PHE A 293 3.89 25.32 -12.69
N PRO A 294 4.68 26.02 -13.52
CA PRO A 294 6.13 26.08 -13.36
C PRO A 294 6.54 26.66 -12.01
N ASP A 295 5.79 27.63 -11.49
CA ASP A 295 6.00 28.29 -10.20
C ASP A 295 5.93 27.35 -8.99
N ILE A 296 5.30 26.18 -9.14
CA ILE A 296 5.22 25.16 -8.09
C ILE A 296 5.77 23.80 -8.53
N GLY A 297 6.42 23.72 -9.69
CA GLY A 297 7.03 22.48 -10.15
C GLY A 297 6.03 21.36 -10.45
N LEU A 298 4.77 21.68 -10.82
CA LEU A 298 3.72 20.68 -11.07
C LEU A 298 3.12 20.78 -12.47
N ARG A 299 2.50 19.69 -12.93
CA ARG A 299 1.71 19.64 -14.16
C ARG A 299 0.40 18.91 -13.91
N LEU A 300 -0.68 19.46 -14.44
CA LEU A 300 -1.99 18.83 -14.55
C LEU A 300 -2.04 18.02 -15.84
N VAL A 301 -2.52 16.78 -15.74
CA VAL A 301 -2.82 15.92 -16.89
C VAL A 301 -4.26 15.44 -16.81
N HIS A 302 -4.84 15.23 -17.98
CA HIS A 302 -6.14 14.62 -18.15
C HIS A 302 -5.97 13.13 -18.49
N LEU A 303 -6.66 12.25 -17.78
CA LEU A 303 -6.67 10.81 -18.04
C LEU A 303 -7.72 10.49 -19.10
N ARG A 304 -7.37 9.61 -20.05
CA ARG A 304 -8.30 9.18 -21.11
C ARG A 304 -9.54 8.46 -20.55
N GLU A 305 -9.35 7.75 -19.46
CA GLU A 305 -10.39 7.05 -18.71
C GLU A 305 -10.17 7.29 -17.22
N PRO A 306 -11.24 7.37 -16.40
CA PRO A 306 -11.10 7.55 -14.97
C PRO A 306 -10.47 6.33 -14.30
N LEU A 307 -9.52 6.54 -13.40
CA LEU A 307 -8.81 5.46 -12.67
C LEU A 307 -9.49 5.03 -11.36
N ALA A 308 -10.33 5.89 -10.79
CA ALA A 308 -11.13 5.61 -9.60
C ALA A 308 -12.59 6.03 -9.85
N ASP A 309 -13.52 5.35 -9.18
CA ASP A 309 -14.89 5.84 -9.09
C ASP A 309 -14.92 6.99 -8.09
N PRO A 310 -15.35 8.21 -8.48
CA PRO A 310 -15.46 9.34 -7.54
C PRO A 310 -16.44 9.07 -6.38
N LYS A 311 -17.28 8.03 -6.49
CA LYS A 311 -18.20 7.59 -5.43
C LYS A 311 -17.57 6.62 -4.43
N ASP A 312 -16.32 6.20 -4.64
CA ASP A 312 -15.62 5.36 -3.68
C ASP A 312 -15.33 6.16 -2.40
N GLU A 313 -16.09 5.87 -1.34
CA GLU A 313 -15.99 6.58 -0.06
C GLU A 313 -14.58 6.48 0.56
N ALA A 314 -13.87 5.37 0.34
CA ALA A 314 -12.53 5.19 0.87
C ALA A 314 -11.54 6.16 0.21
N VAL A 315 -11.74 6.46 -1.07
CA VAL A 315 -10.93 7.44 -1.80
C VAL A 315 -11.40 8.87 -1.49
N ALA A 316 -12.70 9.08 -1.36
CA ALA A 316 -13.27 10.39 -1.02
C ALA A 316 -12.73 10.96 0.30
N ALA A 317 -12.51 10.09 1.30
CA ALA A 317 -11.91 10.49 2.57
C ALA A 317 -10.48 11.07 2.42
N LEU A 318 -9.70 10.60 1.43
CA LEU A 318 -8.33 11.08 1.18
C LEU A 318 -8.28 12.46 0.51
N TRP A 319 -9.40 12.88 -0.08
CA TRP A 319 -9.53 14.16 -0.77
C TRP A 319 -10.01 15.29 0.13
N GLN A 320 -10.06 15.05 1.45
CA GLN A 320 -10.22 16.10 2.43
C GLN A 320 -8.91 16.86 2.62
N VAL A 321 -9.01 18.18 2.70
CA VAL A 321 -7.87 19.06 2.88
C VAL A 321 -8.04 19.90 4.14
N PRO A 322 -6.98 20.10 4.95
CA PRO A 322 -7.10 20.91 6.15
C PRO A 322 -7.37 22.39 5.79
N PRO A 323 -8.03 23.16 6.67
CA PRO A 323 -8.32 24.57 6.43
C PRO A 323 -7.07 25.46 6.43
N ARG A 324 -5.93 24.96 6.92
CA ARG A 324 -4.66 25.67 7.03
C ARG A 324 -3.51 24.76 6.60
N ASP A 325 -2.43 25.37 6.14
CA ASP A 325 -1.19 24.65 5.87
C ASP A 325 -0.63 23.99 7.13
N ALA A 326 -0.07 22.80 6.99
CA ALA A 326 0.63 22.12 8.08
C ALA A 326 1.80 22.96 8.59
N PHE A 327 2.21 22.76 9.85
CA PHE A 327 3.35 23.45 10.49
C PHE A 327 4.57 22.50 10.64
N PRO A 328 5.79 23.02 10.88
CA PRO A 328 6.97 22.17 11.08
C PRO A 328 6.79 21.20 12.25
N GLY A 329 7.19 19.95 12.09
CA GLY A 329 6.95 18.91 13.09
C GLY A 329 5.55 18.30 13.04
N THR A 330 4.72 18.64 12.04
CA THR A 330 3.46 17.90 11.81
C THR A 330 3.77 16.46 11.44
N PRO A 331 3.24 15.45 12.17
CA PRO A 331 3.35 14.05 11.76
C PRO A 331 2.65 13.84 10.42
N ALA A 332 3.35 13.19 9.49
CA ALA A 332 2.86 13.01 8.14
C ALA A 332 3.31 11.67 7.55
N VAL A 333 2.58 11.24 6.53
CA VAL A 333 2.93 10.12 5.65
C VAL A 333 3.13 10.63 4.23
N VAL A 334 4.00 9.98 3.47
CA VAL A 334 4.22 10.26 2.05
C VAL A 334 4.18 8.96 1.27
N MET A 335 3.52 8.99 0.12
CA MET A 335 3.53 7.89 -0.84
C MET A 335 4.47 8.19 -1.99
N SER A 336 5.23 7.19 -2.41
CA SER A 336 6.20 7.33 -3.49
C SER A 336 6.26 6.09 -4.38
N HIS A 337 6.73 6.30 -5.61
CA HIS A 337 7.13 5.24 -6.52
C HIS A 337 8.61 5.38 -6.85
N ALA A 338 9.30 4.24 -6.90
CA ALA A 338 10.65 4.19 -7.41
C ALA A 338 10.68 4.50 -8.91
N ARG A 339 11.63 5.35 -9.32
CA ARG A 339 11.99 5.47 -10.73
C ARG A 339 12.58 4.16 -11.22
N SER A 340 12.29 3.83 -12.46
CA SER A 340 12.80 2.62 -13.11
C SER A 340 12.99 2.89 -14.58
N ALA A 341 14.04 2.31 -15.16
CA ALA A 341 14.28 2.34 -16.60
C ALA A 341 13.22 1.55 -17.38
N GLN A 342 12.48 0.67 -16.72
CA GLN A 342 11.41 -0.14 -17.30
C GLN A 342 10.07 0.25 -16.68
N ALA A 343 9.00 0.21 -17.48
CA ALA A 343 7.62 0.46 -17.03
C ALA A 343 6.99 -0.68 -16.21
N SER A 344 7.79 -1.42 -15.43
CA SER A 344 7.33 -2.50 -14.55
C SER A 344 6.34 -1.98 -13.52
N ALA A 345 5.27 -2.74 -13.30
CA ALA A 345 4.30 -2.43 -12.27
C ALA A 345 4.93 -2.57 -10.88
N ALA A 346 4.55 -1.69 -9.96
CA ALA A 346 5.02 -1.72 -8.59
C ALA A 346 3.95 -1.13 -7.68
N TRP A 347 3.82 -1.67 -6.47
CA TRP A 347 3.06 -1.02 -5.41
C TRP A 347 3.82 0.21 -4.89
N PRO A 348 3.12 1.28 -4.48
CA PRO A 348 3.77 2.44 -3.87
C PRO A 348 4.36 2.12 -2.49
N LEU A 349 5.42 2.85 -2.11
CA LEU A 349 5.98 2.83 -0.77
C LEU A 349 5.31 3.91 0.09
N LEU A 350 4.97 3.58 1.32
CA LEU A 350 4.60 4.55 2.36
C LEU A 350 5.77 4.79 3.30
N SER A 351 6.12 6.05 3.48
CA SER A 351 7.07 6.50 4.51
C SER A 351 6.37 7.39 5.53
N VAL A 352 6.69 7.20 6.81
CA VAL A 352 6.16 7.98 7.93
C VAL A 352 7.25 8.87 8.51
N GLY A 353 6.92 10.10 8.89
CA GLY A 353 7.84 10.99 9.58
C GLY A 353 7.20 12.31 9.97
N PHE A 354 7.98 13.39 9.93
CA PHE A 354 7.54 14.73 10.31
C PHE A 354 7.93 15.75 9.26
N LEU A 355 7.07 16.74 9.02
CA LEU A 355 7.38 17.83 8.12
C LEU A 355 8.53 18.70 8.63
N GLY A 356 9.42 19.10 7.73
CA GLY A 356 10.58 19.91 8.05
C GLY A 356 10.29 21.41 8.20
N ALA A 357 11.37 22.16 8.40
CA ALA A 357 11.35 23.62 8.52
C ALA A 357 10.82 24.31 7.25
N PRO A 358 10.24 25.53 7.39
CA PRO A 358 9.91 26.35 6.23
C PRO A 358 11.16 26.72 5.45
N VAL A 359 11.02 26.82 4.13
CA VAL A 359 12.06 27.28 3.22
C VAL A 359 11.49 28.32 2.25
N PRO A 360 12.32 29.21 1.68
CA PRO A 360 11.91 30.05 0.58
C PRO A 360 11.39 29.21 -0.60
N ALA A 361 10.51 29.79 -1.41
CA ALA A 361 10.08 29.15 -2.65
C ALA A 361 11.30 28.88 -3.55
N PRO A 362 11.47 27.66 -4.06
CA PRO A 362 12.54 27.38 -5.01
C PRO A 362 12.28 28.14 -6.31
N ALA A 363 13.35 28.61 -6.95
CA ALA A 363 13.27 29.07 -8.31
C ALA A 363 13.17 27.85 -9.23
N PHE A 364 11.96 27.42 -9.56
CA PHE A 364 11.79 26.56 -10.72
C PHE A 364 12.15 27.37 -11.95
N ALA A 365 12.91 26.78 -12.88
CA ALA A 365 13.25 27.44 -14.13
C ALA A 365 11.95 27.90 -14.79
N ALA A 366 11.69 29.21 -14.76
CA ALA A 366 10.54 29.78 -15.44
C ALA A 366 10.71 29.44 -16.92
N ALA A 367 9.65 28.94 -17.56
CA ALA A 367 9.62 28.93 -19.01
C ALA A 367 9.95 30.36 -19.47
N PRO A 368 10.83 30.53 -20.47
CA PRO A 368 11.18 31.86 -20.96
C PRO A 368 9.89 32.58 -21.31
N VAL A 369 9.58 33.64 -20.57
CA VAL A 369 8.39 34.44 -20.83
C VAL A 369 8.60 35.04 -22.23
N PRO A 370 7.70 34.75 -23.20
CA PRO A 370 7.82 35.37 -24.52
C PRO A 370 7.86 36.89 -24.33
N ALA A 371 8.80 37.55 -25.01
CA ALA A 371 9.00 38.99 -24.89
C ALA A 371 7.65 39.70 -25.03
N PRO A 372 7.29 40.61 -24.10
CA PRO A 372 5.98 41.24 -24.12
C PRO A 372 5.77 41.92 -25.49
N ALA A 373 4.72 41.51 -26.20
CA ALA A 373 4.29 42.22 -27.38
C ALA A 373 3.98 43.67 -26.98
N THR A 374 4.53 44.63 -27.71
CA THR A 374 4.39 46.07 -27.46
C THR A 374 2.91 46.44 -27.36
N GLN A 375 2.36 46.57 -26.15
CA GLN A 375 0.97 46.96 -25.96
C GLN A 375 0.83 48.49 -26.11
N PRO A 376 -0.19 48.98 -26.82
CA PRO A 376 -0.43 50.42 -26.99
C PRO A 376 -0.80 51.10 -25.67
N ALA A 377 -0.25 52.31 -25.49
CA ALA A 377 -0.06 53.01 -24.21
C ALA A 377 -1.29 53.70 -23.60
N THR A 378 -2.49 53.09 -23.58
CA THR A 378 -3.71 53.83 -23.17
C THR A 378 -4.63 53.14 -22.16
N GLN A 379 -4.18 52.11 -21.43
CA GLN A 379 -4.97 51.55 -20.33
C GLN A 379 -4.76 52.31 -19.01
N PRO A 380 -5.84 52.70 -18.30
CA PRO A 380 -5.77 53.32 -16.99
C PRO A 380 -5.13 52.38 -15.96
N ALA A 381 -4.44 52.95 -14.97
CA ALA A 381 -3.68 52.21 -13.97
C ALA A 381 -4.56 51.16 -13.25
N PRO A 382 -4.23 49.86 -13.30
CA PRO A 382 -4.99 48.83 -12.60
C PRO A 382 -4.95 49.08 -11.09
N GLN A 383 -6.08 48.89 -10.42
CA GLN A 383 -6.15 48.96 -8.96
C GLN A 383 -5.12 48.00 -8.34
N PRO A 384 -4.46 48.39 -7.24
CA PRO A 384 -3.47 47.54 -6.59
C PRO A 384 -4.16 46.26 -6.12
N MET A 385 -3.88 45.15 -6.80
CA MET A 385 -4.36 43.85 -6.37
C MET A 385 -3.77 43.56 -4.98
N PRO A 386 -4.55 42.95 -4.05
CA PRO A 386 -4.04 42.55 -2.75
C PRO A 386 -2.75 41.75 -2.93
N GLN A 387 -1.69 42.14 -2.23
CA GLN A 387 -0.41 41.46 -2.34
C GLN A 387 -0.59 39.98 -1.94
N PRO A 388 -0.13 39.03 -2.76
CA PRO A 388 -0.28 37.62 -2.45
C PRO A 388 0.46 37.32 -1.14
N VAL A 389 -0.24 36.70 -0.19
CA VAL A 389 0.38 36.22 1.05
C VAL A 389 1.53 35.29 0.66
N PRO A 390 2.76 35.52 1.17
CA PRO A 390 3.90 34.69 0.80
C PRO A 390 3.65 33.26 1.26
N VAL A 391 3.56 32.36 0.28
CA VAL A 391 3.41 30.93 0.53
C VAL A 391 4.75 30.37 0.98
N SER A 392 4.78 29.83 2.20
CA SER A 392 5.97 29.20 2.74
C SER A 392 6.04 27.74 2.31
N TRP A 393 7.03 27.43 1.48
CA TRP A 393 7.40 26.06 1.16
C TRP A 393 7.99 25.36 2.38
N ARG A 394 8.02 24.02 2.36
CA ARG A 394 8.60 23.23 3.46
C ARG A 394 9.52 22.15 2.95
N ARG A 395 10.55 21.82 3.72
CA ARG A 395 11.27 20.55 3.52
C ARG A 395 10.35 19.39 3.87
N LEU A 396 10.41 18.30 3.11
CA LEU A 396 9.61 17.11 3.40
C LEU A 396 9.90 16.55 4.81
N GLY A 397 11.18 16.49 5.21
CA GLY A 397 11.57 15.99 6.54
C GLY A 397 11.37 14.48 6.76
N ILE A 398 10.73 13.80 5.81
CA ILE A 398 10.57 12.34 5.75
C ILE A 398 11.62 11.77 4.80
N PRO A 399 12.45 10.81 5.24
CA PRO A 399 13.43 10.18 4.36
C PRO A 399 12.71 9.38 3.26
N LEU A 400 13.09 9.64 2.01
CA LEU A 400 12.71 8.84 0.86
C LEU A 400 13.96 8.18 0.28
N PRO A 401 13.88 6.93 -0.20
CA PRO A 401 14.99 6.33 -0.92
C PRO A 401 15.40 7.16 -2.14
N GLU A 402 16.68 7.10 -2.48
CA GLU A 402 17.22 7.86 -3.61
C GLU A 402 16.49 7.54 -4.91
N GLY A 403 16.29 8.58 -5.74
CA GLY A 403 15.62 8.44 -7.02
C GLY A 403 14.11 8.18 -6.94
N GLN A 404 13.48 8.19 -5.77
CA GLN A 404 12.03 8.11 -5.69
C GLN A 404 11.39 9.47 -6.04
N GLY A 405 10.37 9.42 -6.91
CA GLY A 405 9.50 10.56 -7.13
C GLY A 405 8.56 10.68 -5.93
N ALA A 406 8.62 11.81 -5.23
CA ALA A 406 7.73 12.04 -4.11
C ALA A 406 6.30 12.34 -4.61
N GLY A 407 5.31 11.95 -3.82
CA GLY A 407 3.89 12.01 -4.18
C GLY A 407 3.06 12.76 -3.14
N PRO A 408 1.83 12.31 -2.83
CA PRO A 408 0.97 12.97 -1.86
C PRO A 408 1.57 12.89 -0.45
N VAL A 409 1.41 13.97 0.31
CA VAL A 409 1.81 14.08 1.72
C VAL A 409 0.55 14.28 2.55
N LEU A 410 0.26 13.34 3.44
CA LEU A 410 -0.98 13.33 4.22
C LEU A 410 -0.68 13.40 5.71
N ASP A 411 -1.63 13.92 6.49
CA ASP A 411 -1.57 13.79 7.94
C ASP A 411 -1.98 12.37 8.39
N MET A 412 -1.85 12.12 9.69
CA MET A 412 -2.22 10.82 10.27
C MET A 412 -3.73 10.55 10.30
N SER A 413 -4.58 11.49 9.83
CA SER A 413 -6.01 11.27 9.63
C SER A 413 -6.39 11.03 8.17
N GLY A 414 -5.40 11.04 7.27
CA GLY A 414 -5.61 10.83 5.83
C GLY A 414 -5.96 12.09 5.05
N ARG A 415 -5.79 13.28 5.64
CA ARG A 415 -6.03 14.55 4.94
C ARG A 415 -4.78 15.00 4.20
N LEU A 416 -4.95 15.48 2.98
CA LEU A 416 -3.85 15.89 2.12
C LEU A 416 -3.26 17.23 2.57
N LEU A 417 -2.01 17.20 3.05
CA LEU A 417 -1.26 18.38 3.51
C LEU A 417 -0.55 19.11 2.37
N GLY A 418 -0.23 18.40 1.29
CA GLY A 418 0.49 18.93 0.14
C GLY A 418 0.98 17.84 -0.81
N LEU A 419 1.75 18.25 -1.81
CA LEU A 419 2.44 17.35 -2.73
C LEU A 419 3.94 17.54 -2.57
N ALA A 420 4.68 16.44 -2.41
CA ALA A 420 6.12 16.49 -2.38
C ALA A 420 6.67 16.54 -3.81
N VAL A 421 7.53 17.52 -4.10
CA VAL A 421 8.16 17.72 -5.39
C VAL A 421 9.68 17.69 -5.23
N PRO A 422 10.40 16.99 -6.12
CA PRO A 422 11.84 17.07 -6.16
C PRO A 422 12.28 18.43 -6.72
N VAL A 423 13.33 19.01 -6.16
CA VAL A 423 14.03 20.17 -6.72
C VAL A 423 15.41 19.76 -7.24
N SER A 424 16.07 20.65 -7.99
CA SER A 424 17.30 20.34 -8.73
C SER A 424 18.50 19.95 -7.87
N ASP A 425 18.53 20.37 -6.60
CA ASP A 425 19.57 19.98 -5.63
C ASP A 425 19.33 18.60 -4.99
N GLY A 426 18.29 17.88 -5.43
CA GLY A 426 17.88 16.58 -4.90
C GLY A 426 17.03 16.65 -3.64
N ALA A 427 16.80 17.85 -3.06
CA ALA A 427 15.90 17.99 -1.94
C ALA A 427 14.45 17.73 -2.34
N GLN A 428 13.65 17.29 -1.37
CA GLN A 428 12.21 17.12 -1.52
C GLN A 428 11.52 18.24 -0.75
N LEU A 429 10.74 19.05 -1.47
CA LEU A 429 9.95 20.13 -0.88
C LEU A 429 8.47 19.80 -0.98
N VAL A 430 7.69 20.30 -0.03
CA VAL A 430 6.23 20.15 -0.04
C VAL A 430 5.61 21.42 -0.57
N VAL A 431 4.83 21.29 -1.66
CA VAL A 431 3.91 22.32 -2.11
C VAL A 431 2.75 22.35 -1.12
N PRO A 432 2.56 23.45 -0.37
CA PRO A 432 1.53 23.49 0.66
C PRO A 432 0.12 23.55 0.05
N ILE A 433 -0.84 23.05 0.81
CA ILE A 433 -2.23 22.92 0.36
C ILE A 433 -2.88 24.24 -0.05
N SER A 434 -2.58 25.34 0.63
CA SER A 434 -3.08 26.67 0.29
C SER A 434 -2.71 27.06 -1.15
N ARG A 435 -1.48 26.74 -1.58
CA ARG A 435 -0.99 27.03 -2.92
C ARG A 435 -1.60 26.12 -3.96
N LEU A 436 -1.74 24.82 -3.65
CA LEU A 436 -2.40 23.86 -4.54
C LEU A 436 -3.85 24.26 -4.82
N ARG A 437 -4.58 24.71 -3.80
CA ARG A 437 -5.94 25.23 -3.97
C ARG A 437 -5.98 26.52 -4.80
N GLN A 438 -4.99 27.40 -4.63
CA GLN A 438 -4.92 28.64 -5.41
C GLN A 438 -4.72 28.37 -6.92
N VAL A 439 -3.90 27.37 -7.28
CA VAL A 439 -3.55 27.11 -8.69
C VAL A 439 -4.47 26.11 -9.40
N VAL A 440 -4.99 25.11 -8.67
CA VAL A 440 -5.85 24.03 -9.20
C VAL A 440 -7.33 24.33 -8.94
N GLY A 441 -7.65 25.17 -7.97
CA GLY A 441 -9.03 25.53 -7.60
C GLY A 441 -9.73 24.44 -6.80
N GLU A 442 -11.05 24.38 -6.93
CA GLU A 442 -11.93 23.45 -6.18
C GLU A 442 -11.75 21.99 -6.57
N ARG A 443 -11.14 21.71 -7.74
CA ARG A 443 -10.85 20.34 -8.20
C ARG A 443 -9.90 19.59 -7.26
N PHE A 444 -9.15 20.30 -6.41
CA PHE A 444 -8.12 19.67 -5.59
C PHE A 444 -8.69 18.88 -4.40
N GLY A 445 -9.90 19.19 -3.94
CA GLY A 445 -10.52 18.53 -2.79
C GLY A 445 -11.41 19.45 -1.97
N GLN A 446 -12.18 18.86 -1.07
CA GLN A 446 -13.08 19.60 -0.18
C GLN A 446 -12.35 20.00 1.10
N VAL A 447 -12.53 21.25 1.51
CA VAL A 447 -11.99 21.73 2.79
C VAL A 447 -12.74 21.02 3.92
N ALA A 448 -11.99 20.35 4.79
CA ALA A 448 -12.56 19.73 5.97
C ALA A 448 -13.23 20.81 6.85
N SER A 449 -14.46 20.54 7.27
CA SER A 449 -15.19 21.39 8.22
C SER A 449 -14.53 21.38 9.61
N GLU A 450 -13.97 20.22 9.99
CA GLU A 450 -13.32 20.01 11.28
C GLU A 450 -11.80 20.26 11.22
N PRO A 451 -11.21 20.99 12.18
CA PRO A 451 -9.79 21.29 12.19
C PRO A 451 -8.93 20.04 12.47
N THR A 452 -9.46 19.04 13.18
CA THR A 452 -8.75 17.80 13.53
C THR A 452 -9.51 16.57 13.06
N GLY A 453 -8.89 15.77 12.19
CA GLY A 453 -9.41 14.46 11.82
C GLY A 453 -9.06 13.39 12.85
N GLN A 454 -9.86 12.33 12.93
CA GLN A 454 -9.53 11.16 13.72
C GLN A 454 -8.28 10.48 13.14
N ARG A 455 -7.30 10.18 13.99
CA ARG A 455 -6.10 9.44 13.57
C ARG A 455 -6.49 8.07 13.04
N GLN A 456 -5.98 7.72 11.87
CA GLN A 456 -6.14 6.42 11.24
C GLN A 456 -4.90 5.54 11.46
N PRO A 457 -5.09 4.20 11.52
CA PRO A 457 -4.02 3.24 11.37
C PRO A 457 -3.27 3.42 10.04
N VAL A 458 -1.94 3.19 10.03
CA VAL A 458 -1.09 3.43 8.84
C VAL A 458 -1.42 2.48 7.70
N ASP A 459 -1.78 1.24 8.02
CA ASP A 459 -2.25 0.23 7.08
C ASP A 459 -3.59 0.63 6.43
N GLN A 460 -4.50 1.27 7.18
CA GLN A 460 -5.72 1.87 6.61
C GLN A 460 -5.41 3.04 5.67
N LEU A 461 -4.45 3.91 6.03
CA LEU A 461 -3.99 4.98 5.14
C LEU A 461 -3.41 4.39 3.84
N TYR A 462 -2.55 3.38 3.95
CA TYR A 462 -1.96 2.69 2.81
C TYR A 462 -3.02 2.11 1.87
N GLU A 463 -4.01 1.43 2.44
CA GLU A 463 -5.13 0.79 1.72
C GLU A 463 -5.88 1.79 0.83
N GLY A 464 -6.26 2.94 1.35
CA GLY A 464 -6.90 4.00 0.55
C GLY A 464 -5.95 4.57 -0.51
N LEU A 465 -4.68 4.78 -0.14
CA LEU A 465 -3.69 5.43 -0.99
C LEU A 465 -3.26 4.59 -2.21
N LEU A 466 -3.49 3.27 -2.20
CA LEU A 466 -3.29 2.40 -3.36
C LEU A 466 -4.10 2.85 -4.59
N ARG A 467 -5.28 3.45 -4.38
CA ARG A 467 -6.17 3.89 -5.47
C ARG A 467 -5.80 5.27 -6.01
N ALA A 468 -5.34 6.17 -5.13
CA ALA A 468 -5.12 7.58 -5.45
C ALA A 468 -3.66 7.93 -5.80
N THR A 469 -2.69 7.13 -5.36
CA THR A 469 -1.28 7.31 -5.74
C THR A 469 -1.02 6.60 -7.06
N LEU A 470 -0.42 7.32 -8.01
CA LEU A 470 -0.19 6.84 -9.37
C LEU A 470 1.31 6.74 -9.67
N GLN A 471 1.69 5.69 -10.39
CA GLN A 471 2.97 5.54 -11.07
C GLN A 471 2.90 6.29 -12.40
N ALA A 472 3.72 7.33 -12.57
CA ALA A 472 3.83 8.07 -13.82
C ALA A 472 4.82 7.38 -14.78
N ILE A 473 4.35 7.04 -15.98
CA ILE A 473 5.10 6.27 -16.98
C ILE A 473 5.22 7.10 -18.26
N VAL A 474 6.45 7.23 -18.77
CA VAL A 474 6.76 8.02 -19.99
C VAL A 474 7.45 7.18 -21.03
N ALA A 475 7.18 7.47 -22.30
CA ALA A 475 7.98 7.01 -23.43
C ALA A 475 8.35 8.19 -24.32
N PRO A 476 9.55 8.17 -24.93
CA PRO A 476 9.90 9.13 -25.96
C PRO A 476 8.95 9.05 -27.17
N PRO A 477 8.99 10.07 -28.06
CA PRO A 477 8.33 10.01 -29.36
C PRO A 477 8.75 8.75 -30.14
N LEU A 478 7.84 8.21 -30.95
CA LEU A 478 8.19 7.18 -31.93
C LEU A 478 9.02 7.87 -33.03
N ASN A 479 10.24 7.36 -33.26
CA ASN A 479 11.07 7.78 -34.38
C ASN A 479 10.49 7.34 -35.73
#